data_AF-A0A396RX06-F1
#
_entry.id   AF-A0A396RX06-F1
#
_cell.length_a   1.000
_cell.length_b   1.000
_cell.length_c   1.000
_cell.angle_alpha   90.00
_cell.angle_beta   90.00
_cell.angle_gamma   90.00
#
_symmetry.space_group_name_H-M   'P 1'
#
loop_
_entity.id
_entity.type
_entity.pdbx_description
1 polymer ?
#
loop_
_entity_poly.entity_id
_entity_poly.type
_entity_poly.pdbx_seq_one_letter_code
_entity_poly.pdbx_strand_id
1 'polypeptide(L)'
;MTQTVRLTEYSHGAGCGCKISPKVLDEILAVGQPGPRFERLWVGNASRDDAAVFGLDDETGIVSTTDFFMPIVDDPYDFGRIAATNAISDIYAMGGTPLMAIAILGWPVNVLAPAIAGEVIAGARAVCAEAGMPLAGGHSIDAPEPIFGLAVTGQVTRSQLKRNDQAKAGARLYLTKPLGIGILTTAEKQKKLRAEDVGVARDLMCRLNRSGQRFATLEGVQAMTDVTGFGLLGHLVEMAEGSQVKARIEQARVPRINGVDYYLEQGCIPGGTGRNFASYGHKVADMPQAWRDLLCDPQTSGGLLVAVAPEAEQAFMALAAQEGLQLTAIGECLPSDGEVWVEVV
;
A
#
# COMPACT_ATOMS: atom_id res chain seq x y z
N MET A 1 -32.32 -2.99 22.04
CA MET A 1 -31.24 -2.17 21.44
C MET A 1 -30.12 -3.13 21.11
N THR A 2 -29.96 -3.49 19.85
CA THR A 2 -28.81 -4.30 19.39
C THR A 2 -27.56 -3.46 19.61
N GLN A 3 -26.66 -3.95 20.46
CA GLN A 3 -25.40 -3.29 20.77
C GLN A 3 -24.57 -3.24 19.48
N THR A 4 -24.15 -2.05 19.04
CA THR A 4 -23.31 -1.89 17.85
C THR A 4 -21.94 -2.53 18.13
N VAL A 5 -21.61 -3.60 17.40
CA VAL A 5 -20.32 -4.28 17.52
C VAL A 5 -19.23 -3.41 16.90
N ARG A 6 -18.08 -3.30 17.59
CA ARG A 6 -16.92 -2.54 17.15
C ARG A 6 -15.77 -3.48 16.85
N LEU A 7 -15.48 -3.72 15.56
CA LEU A 7 -14.50 -4.74 15.19
C LEU A 7 -13.09 -4.47 15.72
N THR A 8 -12.70 -3.21 15.93
CA THR A 8 -11.35 -2.89 16.45
C THR A 8 -11.15 -3.31 17.91
N GLU A 9 -12.22 -3.61 18.66
CA GLU A 9 -12.12 -4.14 20.03
C GLU A 9 -11.72 -5.63 20.06
N TYR A 10 -11.72 -6.30 18.89
CA TYR A 10 -11.39 -7.73 18.73
C TYR A 10 -10.04 -7.96 18.05
N SER A 11 -9.23 -6.90 17.84
CA SER A 11 -7.90 -7.01 17.26
C SER A 11 -6.84 -6.42 18.18
N HIS A 12 -5.71 -7.11 18.35
CA HIS A 12 -4.56 -6.54 19.05
C HIS A 12 -3.77 -5.54 18.18
N GLY A 13 -4.09 -5.52 16.88
CA GLY A 13 -3.33 -4.85 15.85
C GLY A 13 -3.97 -3.58 15.27
N ALA A 14 -3.15 -2.73 14.64
CA ALA A 14 -3.59 -1.57 13.87
C ALA A 14 -3.36 -1.75 12.35
N GLY A 15 -4.08 -2.68 11.72
CA GLY A 15 -4.10 -2.80 10.25
C GLY A 15 -2.84 -3.29 9.58
N CYS A 16 -2.44 -2.69 8.46
CA CYS A 16 -1.15 -2.99 7.83
C CYS A 16 0.04 -2.71 8.76
N GLY A 17 -0.14 -1.92 9.82
CA GLY A 17 0.85 -1.79 10.91
C GLY A 17 1.09 -3.09 11.69
N CYS A 18 0.30 -4.15 11.45
CA CYS A 18 0.51 -5.48 12.05
C CYS A 18 1.47 -6.35 11.23
N LYS A 19 1.93 -5.88 10.06
CA LYS A 19 2.89 -6.61 9.25
C LYS A 19 4.13 -6.94 10.11
N ILE A 20 4.64 -8.14 9.93
CA ILE A 20 5.93 -8.55 10.49
C ILE A 20 6.97 -7.56 9.96
N SER A 21 7.80 -7.01 10.85
CA SER A 21 8.83 -6.04 10.43
C SER A 21 9.76 -6.65 9.38
N PRO A 22 10.27 -5.89 8.40
CA PRO A 22 11.17 -6.39 7.36
C PRO A 22 12.31 -7.26 7.91
N LYS A 23 12.93 -6.83 9.02
CA LYS A 23 14.00 -7.59 9.69
C LYS A 23 13.60 -9.01 10.10
N VAL A 24 12.42 -9.16 10.71
CA VAL A 24 11.91 -10.48 11.15
C VAL A 24 11.46 -11.31 9.94
N LEU A 25 10.90 -10.68 8.92
CA LEU A 25 10.55 -11.37 7.67
C LEU A 25 11.80 -11.94 6.97
N ASP A 26 12.89 -11.17 6.91
CA ASP A 26 14.17 -11.63 6.37
C ASP A 26 14.70 -12.86 7.15
N GLU A 27 14.57 -12.88 8.48
CA GLU A 27 14.92 -14.04 9.32
C GLU A 27 14.04 -15.27 9.02
N ILE A 28 12.73 -15.08 8.82
CA ILE A 28 11.79 -16.16 8.48
C ILE A 28 12.12 -16.74 7.10
N LEU A 29 12.38 -15.88 6.10
CA LEU A 29 12.64 -16.27 4.73
C LEU A 29 14.06 -16.85 4.53
N ALA A 30 15.00 -16.54 5.43
CA ALA A 30 16.34 -17.13 5.41
C ALA A 30 16.35 -18.63 5.71
N VAL A 31 15.26 -19.17 6.28
CA VAL A 31 15.12 -20.59 6.56
C VAL A 31 14.68 -21.34 5.30
N GLY A 32 15.66 -21.71 4.47
CA GLY A 32 15.43 -22.52 3.27
C GLY A 32 16.56 -22.38 2.27
N GLN A 33 16.76 -23.41 1.45
CA GLN A 33 17.62 -23.28 0.27
C GLN A 33 16.84 -22.50 -0.81
N PRO A 34 17.52 -21.67 -1.63
CA PRO A 34 16.89 -21.07 -2.80
C PRO A 34 16.25 -22.16 -3.65
N GLY A 35 14.96 -21.99 -3.96
CA GLY A 35 14.25 -22.91 -4.85
C GLY A 35 14.82 -22.91 -6.27
N PRO A 36 14.39 -23.86 -7.13
CA PRO A 36 14.75 -23.86 -8.54
C PRO A 36 14.31 -22.55 -9.21
N ARG A 37 15.09 -22.09 -10.19
CA ARG A 37 14.70 -20.94 -11.02
C ARG A 37 13.65 -21.36 -12.03
N PHE A 38 12.60 -20.56 -12.18
CA PHE A 38 11.56 -20.74 -13.18
C PHE A 38 11.66 -19.63 -14.22
N GLU A 39 11.99 -19.96 -15.47
CA GLU A 39 12.24 -18.97 -16.53
C GLU A 39 11.05 -18.04 -16.82
N ARG A 40 9.83 -18.54 -16.60
CA ARG A 40 8.60 -17.78 -16.80
C ARG A 40 8.19 -16.94 -15.59
N LEU A 41 8.91 -17.01 -14.47
CA LEU A 41 8.68 -16.13 -13.33
C LEU A 41 9.39 -14.80 -13.58
N TRP A 42 8.68 -13.83 -14.16
CA TRP A 42 9.23 -12.52 -14.52
C TRP A 42 9.54 -11.67 -13.30
N VAL A 43 8.68 -11.76 -12.28
CA VAL A 43 8.82 -11.10 -10.98
C VAL A 43 8.47 -12.11 -9.90
N GLY A 44 9.31 -12.25 -8.89
CA GLY A 44 9.12 -13.15 -7.77
C GLY A 44 9.95 -12.68 -6.58
N ASN A 45 10.18 -13.54 -5.60
CA ASN A 45 10.81 -13.17 -4.33
C ASN A 45 12.26 -12.65 -4.41
N ALA A 46 12.91 -12.73 -5.57
CA ALA A 46 14.27 -12.23 -5.76
C ALA A 46 14.34 -10.70 -5.78
N SER A 47 13.25 -10.03 -6.17
CA SER A 47 13.05 -8.59 -6.06
C SER A 47 11.91 -8.35 -5.07
N ARG A 48 12.03 -7.33 -4.20
CA ARG A 48 10.99 -6.96 -3.21
C ARG A 48 9.87 -6.16 -3.91
N ASP A 49 9.23 -6.77 -4.89
CA ASP A 49 8.18 -6.16 -5.70
C ASP A 49 6.79 -6.45 -5.11
N ASP A 50 5.77 -5.72 -5.56
CA ASP A 50 4.44 -5.73 -4.94
C ASP A 50 3.66 -7.04 -5.19
N ALA A 51 3.95 -7.75 -6.29
CA ALA A 51 3.30 -9.01 -6.63
C ALA A 51 4.18 -9.96 -7.44
N ALA A 52 3.85 -11.24 -7.41
CA ALA A 52 4.47 -12.22 -8.30
C ALA A 52 3.88 -12.10 -9.70
N VAL A 53 4.72 -12.18 -10.74
CA VAL A 53 4.30 -12.16 -12.15
C VAL A 53 4.84 -13.37 -12.88
N PHE A 54 3.93 -14.19 -13.41
CA PHE A 54 4.25 -15.39 -14.17
C PHE A 54 3.80 -15.26 -15.63
N GLY A 55 4.72 -15.37 -16.58
CA GLY A 55 4.45 -15.33 -18.01
C GLY A 55 3.70 -16.56 -18.51
N LEU A 56 2.52 -16.36 -19.09
CA LEU A 56 1.79 -17.40 -19.82
C LEU A 56 2.42 -17.66 -21.20
N ASP A 57 2.92 -16.59 -21.81
CA ASP A 57 3.68 -16.54 -23.05
C ASP A 57 4.69 -15.39 -22.96
N ASP A 58 5.24 -14.92 -24.08
CA ASP A 58 6.28 -13.87 -24.09
C ASP A 58 5.73 -12.46 -23.83
N GLU A 59 4.41 -12.25 -23.97
CA GLU A 59 3.74 -10.95 -23.90
C GLU A 59 2.78 -10.84 -22.71
N THR A 60 2.11 -11.93 -22.32
CA THR A 60 1.05 -11.93 -21.30
C THR A 60 1.55 -12.53 -19.99
N GLY A 61 1.49 -11.75 -18.91
CA GLY A 61 1.79 -12.18 -17.55
C GLY A 61 0.54 -12.24 -16.67
N ILE A 62 0.49 -13.24 -15.79
CA ILE A 62 -0.46 -13.29 -14.67
C ILE A 62 0.20 -12.67 -13.45
N VAL A 63 -0.49 -11.69 -12.87
CA VAL A 63 -0.11 -11.06 -11.62
C VAL A 63 -0.87 -11.75 -10.49
N SER A 64 -0.18 -12.19 -9.45
CA SER A 64 -0.79 -12.83 -8.29
C SER A 64 -0.29 -12.16 -7.02
N THR A 65 -1.22 -11.67 -6.21
CA THR A 65 -0.92 -11.08 -4.89
C THR A 65 -1.87 -11.62 -3.82
N THR A 66 -1.50 -11.43 -2.56
CA THR A 66 -2.37 -11.63 -1.41
C THR A 66 -2.04 -10.62 -0.33
N ASP A 67 -3.06 -9.96 0.22
CA ASP A 67 -2.91 -9.18 1.46
C ASP A 67 -4.16 -9.37 2.34
N PHE A 68 -3.94 -9.50 3.64
CA PHE A 68 -4.97 -9.70 4.64
C PHE A 68 -4.49 -9.20 6.01
N PHE A 69 -5.42 -8.68 6.79
CA PHE A 69 -5.12 -8.08 8.08
C PHE A 69 -6.30 -8.13 9.03
N MET A 70 -6.04 -7.74 10.28
CA MET A 70 -7.06 -7.60 11.33
C MET A 70 -7.81 -6.26 11.20
N PRO A 71 -9.03 -6.11 11.75
CA PRO A 71 -9.83 -4.90 11.65
C PRO A 71 -9.10 -3.61 12.01
N ILE A 72 -9.33 -2.60 11.18
CA ILE A 72 -8.77 -1.25 11.28
C ILE A 72 -9.81 -0.17 11.56
N VAL A 73 -11.07 -0.50 11.32
CA VAL A 73 -12.24 0.32 11.52
C VAL A 73 -13.30 -0.53 12.22
N ASP A 74 -14.21 0.13 12.93
CA ASP A 74 -15.24 -0.56 13.70
C ASP A 74 -16.33 -1.17 12.83
N ASP A 75 -16.65 -0.51 11.72
CA ASP A 75 -17.69 -0.91 10.78
C ASP A 75 -17.25 -2.14 9.95
N PRO A 76 -17.99 -3.26 10.01
CA PRO A 76 -17.63 -4.48 9.28
C PRO A 76 -17.63 -4.31 7.76
N TYR A 77 -18.58 -3.56 7.23
CA TYR A 77 -18.70 -3.34 5.79
C TYR A 77 -17.50 -2.55 5.26
N ASP A 78 -17.13 -1.46 5.94
CA ASP A 78 -15.96 -0.66 5.58
C ASP A 78 -14.65 -1.41 5.81
N PHE A 79 -14.54 -2.27 6.85
CA PHE A 79 -13.38 -3.14 7.00
C PHE A 79 -13.19 -4.05 5.76
N GLY A 80 -14.27 -4.68 5.31
CA GLY A 80 -14.26 -5.49 4.09
C GLY A 80 -13.87 -4.71 2.84
N ARG A 81 -14.39 -3.48 2.70
CA ARG A 81 -14.03 -2.59 1.59
C ARG A 81 -12.55 -2.26 1.59
N ILE A 82 -12.01 -1.81 2.73
CA ILE A 82 -10.61 -1.39 2.81
C ILE A 82 -9.67 -2.57 2.58
N ALA A 83 -9.96 -3.73 3.16
CA ALA A 83 -9.16 -4.94 2.95
C ALA A 83 -9.13 -5.36 1.47
N ALA A 84 -10.29 -5.29 0.79
CA ALA A 84 -10.35 -5.56 -0.63
C ALA A 84 -9.58 -4.51 -1.44
N THR A 85 -9.78 -3.21 -1.19
CA THR A 85 -9.08 -2.14 -1.90
C THR A 85 -7.56 -2.25 -1.74
N ASN A 86 -7.09 -2.58 -0.54
CA ASN A 86 -5.67 -2.82 -0.27
C ASN A 86 -5.13 -4.01 -1.05
N ALA A 87 -5.77 -5.18 -0.98
CA ALA A 87 -5.28 -6.38 -1.67
C ALA A 87 -5.30 -6.25 -3.21
N ILE A 88 -6.18 -5.41 -3.76
CA ILE A 88 -6.23 -5.13 -5.20
C ILE A 88 -5.12 -4.14 -5.61
N SER A 89 -4.63 -3.34 -4.68
CA SER A 89 -3.70 -2.24 -4.95
C SER A 89 -2.42 -2.72 -5.64
N ASP A 90 -1.84 -3.84 -5.20
CA ASP A 90 -0.61 -4.39 -5.80
C ASP A 90 -0.80 -4.74 -7.29
N ILE A 91 -2.01 -5.20 -7.70
CA ILE A 91 -2.29 -5.44 -9.12
C ILE A 91 -2.14 -4.14 -9.91
N TYR A 92 -2.68 -3.03 -9.39
CA TYR A 92 -2.56 -1.74 -10.04
C TYR A 92 -1.14 -1.17 -9.97
N ALA A 93 -0.39 -1.43 -8.89
CA ALA A 93 1.01 -1.02 -8.72
C ALA A 93 1.92 -1.66 -9.77
N MET A 94 1.65 -2.92 -10.14
CA MET A 94 2.34 -3.60 -11.24
C MET A 94 1.90 -3.16 -12.64
N GLY A 95 0.93 -2.24 -12.74
CA GLY A 95 0.30 -1.84 -14.01
C GLY A 95 -0.71 -2.86 -14.56
N GLY A 96 -1.11 -3.84 -13.75
CA GLY A 96 -2.02 -4.91 -14.13
C GLY A 96 -3.50 -4.52 -14.10
N THR A 97 -4.30 -5.40 -14.69
CA THR A 97 -5.77 -5.36 -14.65
C THR A 97 -6.28 -6.49 -13.76
N PRO A 98 -7.04 -6.21 -12.68
CA PRO A 98 -7.62 -7.27 -11.85
C PRO A 98 -8.60 -8.14 -12.64
N LEU A 99 -8.56 -9.46 -12.44
CA LEU A 99 -9.42 -10.42 -13.13
C LEU A 99 -10.40 -11.10 -12.18
N MET A 100 -9.95 -11.52 -11.01
CA MET A 100 -10.77 -12.15 -9.98
C MET A 100 -10.07 -12.10 -8.62
N ALA A 101 -10.85 -12.28 -7.57
CA ALA A 101 -10.33 -12.48 -6.22
C ALA A 101 -11.03 -13.63 -5.50
N ILE A 102 -10.33 -14.25 -4.55
CA ILE A 102 -10.90 -15.18 -3.58
C ILE A 102 -10.65 -14.66 -2.16
N ALA A 103 -11.65 -14.80 -1.30
CA ALA A 103 -11.57 -14.32 0.09
C ALA A 103 -10.72 -15.23 0.98
N ILE A 104 -10.01 -14.61 1.91
CA ILE A 104 -9.33 -15.27 3.03
C ILE A 104 -10.01 -14.75 4.30
N LEU A 105 -10.59 -15.64 5.10
CA LEU A 105 -11.35 -15.28 6.30
C LEU A 105 -10.93 -16.13 7.51
N GLY A 106 -10.42 -15.48 8.56
CA GLY A 106 -10.37 -16.05 9.90
C GLY A 106 -11.44 -15.37 10.75
N TRP A 107 -12.28 -16.13 11.45
CA TRP A 107 -13.37 -15.53 12.22
C TRP A 107 -13.62 -16.25 13.55
N PRO A 108 -13.74 -15.52 14.68
CA PRO A 108 -14.01 -16.14 15.97
C PRO A 108 -15.51 -16.44 16.12
N VAL A 109 -15.96 -17.57 15.60
CA VAL A 109 -17.40 -17.90 15.46
C VAL A 109 -18.15 -17.99 16.80
N ASN A 110 -17.41 -18.23 17.89
CA ASN A 110 -17.95 -18.28 19.25
C ASN A 110 -18.03 -16.90 19.94
N VAL A 111 -17.43 -15.87 19.33
CA VAL A 111 -17.34 -14.51 19.88
C VAL A 111 -18.12 -13.50 19.02
N LEU A 112 -18.01 -13.62 17.69
CA LEU A 112 -18.64 -12.71 16.73
C LEU A 112 -19.65 -13.47 15.86
N ALA A 113 -20.87 -12.94 15.77
CA ALA A 113 -21.93 -13.57 15.00
C ALA A 113 -21.58 -13.67 13.49
N PRO A 114 -21.93 -14.78 12.81
CA PRO A 114 -21.66 -14.96 11.38
C PRO A 114 -22.24 -13.88 10.46
N ALA A 115 -23.35 -13.24 10.87
CA ALA A 115 -23.94 -12.13 10.11
C ALA A 115 -22.98 -10.96 9.92
N ILE A 116 -22.12 -10.70 10.92
CA ILE A 116 -21.11 -9.64 10.90
C ILE A 116 -20.01 -9.99 9.88
N ALA A 117 -19.57 -11.25 9.81
CA ALA A 117 -18.66 -11.70 8.76
C ALA A 117 -19.30 -11.54 7.36
N GLY A 118 -20.61 -11.74 7.26
CA GLY A 118 -21.39 -11.49 6.05
C GLY A 118 -21.29 -10.03 5.58
N GLU A 119 -21.32 -9.06 6.49
CA GLU A 119 -21.14 -7.64 6.18
C GLU A 119 -19.73 -7.32 5.66
N VAL A 120 -18.69 -7.93 6.26
CA VAL A 120 -17.30 -7.82 5.77
C VAL A 120 -17.21 -8.33 4.32
N ILE A 121 -17.75 -9.52 4.05
CA ILE A 121 -17.76 -10.08 2.68
C ILE A 121 -18.56 -9.20 1.73
N ALA A 122 -19.68 -8.61 2.17
CA ALA A 122 -20.49 -7.71 1.36
C ALA A 122 -19.73 -6.43 0.96
N GLY A 123 -18.98 -5.85 1.90
CA GLY A 123 -18.11 -4.70 1.65
C GLY A 123 -17.02 -5.01 0.62
N ALA A 124 -16.34 -6.14 0.80
CA ALA A 124 -15.32 -6.60 -0.15
C ALA A 124 -15.89 -6.85 -1.54
N ARG A 125 -17.07 -7.49 -1.62
CA ARG A 125 -17.75 -7.78 -2.89
C ARG A 125 -18.13 -6.49 -3.63
N ALA A 126 -18.53 -5.45 -2.91
CA ALA A 126 -18.83 -4.15 -3.51
C ALA A 126 -17.59 -3.54 -4.17
N VAL A 127 -16.42 -3.60 -3.51
CA VAL A 127 -15.15 -3.12 -4.09
C VAL A 127 -14.72 -3.97 -5.28
N CYS A 128 -14.82 -5.30 -5.22
CA CYS A 128 -14.51 -6.15 -6.36
C CYS A 128 -15.39 -5.81 -7.58
N ALA A 129 -16.70 -5.60 -7.36
CA ALA A 129 -17.63 -5.19 -8.41
C ALA A 129 -17.26 -3.82 -8.98
N GLU A 130 -16.87 -2.86 -8.13
CA GLU A 130 -16.36 -1.57 -8.55
C GLU A 130 -15.10 -1.73 -9.43
N ALA A 131 -14.18 -2.60 -9.03
CA ALA A 131 -12.96 -2.92 -9.78
C ALA A 131 -13.20 -3.73 -11.07
N GLY A 132 -14.46 -4.10 -11.36
CA GLY A 132 -14.82 -4.84 -12.57
C GLY A 132 -14.49 -6.34 -12.52
N MET A 133 -14.35 -6.92 -11.32
CA MET A 133 -14.01 -8.33 -11.15
C MET A 133 -14.91 -9.06 -10.13
N PRO A 134 -15.08 -10.39 -10.23
CA PRO A 134 -15.84 -11.16 -9.25
C PRO A 134 -15.04 -11.45 -7.98
N LEU A 135 -15.74 -11.45 -6.84
CA LEU A 135 -15.30 -12.16 -5.63
C LEU A 135 -15.80 -13.62 -5.72
N ALA A 136 -14.92 -14.50 -6.17
CA ALA A 136 -15.22 -15.85 -6.67
C ALA A 136 -15.05 -16.96 -5.60
N GLY A 137 -15.63 -16.73 -4.42
CA GLY A 137 -15.53 -17.66 -3.28
C GLY A 137 -14.34 -17.32 -2.37
N GLY A 138 -13.74 -18.34 -1.76
CA GLY A 138 -12.67 -18.16 -0.78
C GLY A 138 -12.51 -19.36 0.14
N HIS A 139 -11.69 -19.18 1.17
CA HIS A 139 -11.51 -20.13 2.26
C HIS A 139 -11.70 -19.43 3.61
N SER A 140 -12.32 -20.13 4.56
CA SER A 140 -12.58 -19.61 5.90
C SER A 140 -12.19 -20.62 6.97
N ILE A 141 -11.64 -20.12 8.08
CA ILE A 141 -11.30 -20.92 9.27
C ILE A 141 -11.87 -20.26 10.54
N ASP A 142 -12.12 -21.08 11.57
CA ASP A 142 -12.31 -20.56 12.93
C ASP A 142 -10.95 -20.05 13.43
N ALA A 143 -10.92 -18.81 13.90
CA ALA A 143 -9.70 -18.14 14.35
C ALA A 143 -9.99 -17.29 15.59
N PRO A 144 -9.05 -17.16 16.55
CA PRO A 144 -9.26 -16.36 17.75
C PRO A 144 -9.54 -14.87 17.49
N GLU A 145 -9.04 -14.33 16.39
CA GLU A 145 -9.20 -12.93 15.98
C GLU A 145 -9.80 -12.85 14.56
N PRO A 146 -10.61 -11.82 14.26
CA PRO A 146 -11.09 -11.57 12.91
C PRO A 146 -9.91 -11.21 12.00
N ILE A 147 -9.77 -11.93 10.89
CA ILE A 147 -8.76 -11.73 9.85
C ILE A 147 -9.50 -11.73 8.51
N PHE A 148 -9.25 -10.74 7.68
CA PHE A 148 -9.86 -10.69 6.36
C PHE A 148 -8.92 -10.07 5.32
N GLY A 149 -9.02 -10.59 4.10
CA GLY A 149 -8.34 -10.05 2.92
C GLY A 149 -8.61 -10.91 1.71
N LEU A 150 -7.86 -10.67 0.64
CA LEU A 150 -8.06 -11.32 -0.64
C LEU A 150 -6.75 -11.87 -1.18
N ALA A 151 -6.83 -13.02 -1.86
CA ALA A 151 -5.87 -13.36 -2.89
C ALA A 151 -6.44 -12.89 -4.23
N VAL A 152 -5.69 -12.06 -4.95
CA VAL A 152 -6.13 -11.39 -6.17
C VAL A 152 -5.28 -11.86 -7.34
N THR A 153 -5.95 -12.20 -8.44
CA THR A 153 -5.32 -12.54 -9.71
C THR A 153 -5.66 -11.45 -10.71
N GLY A 154 -4.64 -10.95 -11.38
CA GLY A 154 -4.73 -10.00 -12.48
C GLY A 154 -3.91 -10.46 -13.68
N GLN A 155 -3.92 -9.64 -14.73
CA GLN A 155 -3.09 -9.82 -15.91
C GLN A 155 -2.38 -8.53 -16.28
N VAL A 156 -1.24 -8.63 -16.94
CA VAL A 156 -0.46 -7.51 -17.41
C VAL A 156 0.23 -7.87 -18.73
N THR A 157 0.29 -6.92 -19.66
CA THR A 157 1.15 -7.05 -20.83
C THR A 157 2.57 -6.70 -20.45
N ARG A 158 3.57 -7.47 -20.90
CA ARG A 158 4.97 -7.32 -20.50
C ARG A 158 5.54 -5.92 -20.73
N SER A 159 5.13 -5.23 -21.79
CA SER A 159 5.54 -3.85 -22.07
C SER A 159 4.95 -2.81 -21.12
N GLN A 160 3.87 -3.16 -20.41
CA GLN A 160 3.17 -2.32 -19.43
C GLN A 160 3.51 -2.71 -17.99
N LEU A 161 4.19 -3.83 -17.77
CA LEU A 161 4.63 -4.24 -16.45
C LEU A 161 5.52 -3.16 -15.84
N LYS A 162 5.07 -2.57 -14.74
CA LYS A 162 5.86 -1.61 -13.95
C LYS A 162 6.39 -2.34 -12.73
N ARG A 163 7.69 -2.22 -12.51
CA ARG A 163 8.38 -2.74 -11.33
C ARG A 163 8.79 -1.57 -10.45
N ASN A 164 8.96 -1.81 -9.17
CA ASN A 164 9.40 -0.77 -8.25
C ASN A 164 10.92 -0.45 -8.33
N ASP A 165 11.69 -1.25 -9.08
CA ASP A 165 13.16 -1.21 -9.11
C ASP A 165 13.77 -0.70 -10.43
N GLN A 166 13.00 0.08 -11.21
CA GLN A 166 13.41 0.56 -12.54
C GLN A 166 13.50 2.09 -12.69
N ALA A 167 13.48 2.83 -11.59
CA ALA A 167 13.63 4.28 -11.61
C ALA A 167 15.02 4.68 -12.13
N LYS A 168 15.12 5.85 -12.76
CA LYS A 168 16.41 6.38 -13.25
C LYS A 168 16.69 7.75 -12.67
N ALA A 169 17.97 8.11 -12.57
CA ALA A 169 18.36 9.46 -12.22
C ALA A 169 17.71 10.49 -13.17
N GLY A 170 17.20 11.57 -12.60
CA GLY A 170 16.40 12.60 -13.28
C GLY A 170 14.88 12.37 -13.19
N ALA A 171 14.41 11.18 -12.81
CA ALA A 171 12.97 10.93 -12.69
C ALA A 171 12.33 11.82 -11.62
N ARG A 172 11.11 12.31 -11.88
CA ARG A 172 10.28 13.05 -10.94
C ARG A 172 9.38 12.09 -10.18
N LEU A 173 9.27 12.28 -8.87
CA LEU A 173 8.51 11.41 -7.97
C LEU A 173 7.13 12.00 -7.68
N TYR A 174 6.10 11.16 -7.72
CA TYR A 174 4.71 11.55 -7.52
C TYR A 174 4.00 10.60 -6.55
N LEU A 175 3.03 11.13 -5.80
CA LEU A 175 2.22 10.35 -4.86
C LEU A 175 0.73 10.63 -5.09
N THR A 176 -0.09 9.59 -5.28
CA THR A 176 -1.50 9.74 -5.69
C THR A 176 -2.50 9.88 -4.55
N LYS A 177 -2.11 9.59 -3.30
CA LYS A 177 -2.93 9.82 -2.10
C LYS A 177 -2.10 10.54 -1.04
N PRO A 178 -2.72 11.44 -0.25
CA PRO A 178 -2.04 12.10 0.85
C PRO A 178 -1.67 11.12 1.96
N LEU A 179 -0.60 11.44 2.70
CA LEU A 179 -0.17 10.70 3.89
C LEU A 179 -0.96 11.08 5.15
N GLY A 180 -0.94 10.18 6.14
CA GLY A 180 -1.47 10.43 7.49
C GLY A 180 -2.57 9.46 7.92
N ILE A 181 -2.82 8.38 7.18
CA ILE A 181 -3.86 7.40 7.49
C ILE A 181 -3.62 6.77 8.87
N GLY A 182 -2.39 6.36 9.19
CA GLY A 182 -2.05 5.75 10.47
C GLY A 182 -2.17 6.75 11.62
N ILE A 183 -1.83 8.01 11.39
CA ILE A 183 -2.01 9.11 12.36
C ILE A 183 -3.49 9.35 12.66
N LEU A 184 -4.34 9.48 11.64
CA LEU A 184 -5.78 9.71 11.82
C LEU A 184 -6.49 8.53 12.50
N THR A 185 -6.18 7.30 12.08
CA THR A 185 -6.74 6.09 12.72
C THR A 185 -6.26 5.94 14.16
N THR A 186 -5.04 6.37 14.47
CA THR A 186 -4.55 6.44 15.86
C THR A 186 -5.27 7.52 16.66
N ALA A 187 -5.53 8.69 16.07
CA ALA A 187 -6.31 9.74 16.71
C ALA A 187 -7.75 9.29 17.03
N GLU A 188 -8.37 8.52 16.13
CA GLU A 188 -9.69 7.92 16.34
C GLU A 188 -9.67 6.92 17.51
N LYS A 189 -8.71 5.99 17.52
CA LYS A 189 -8.51 5.04 18.64
C LYS A 189 -8.29 5.73 19.98
N GLN A 190 -7.57 6.84 19.98
CA GLN A 190 -7.32 7.66 21.18
C GLN A 190 -8.49 8.61 21.51
N LYS A 191 -9.59 8.60 20.75
CA LYS A 191 -10.76 9.50 20.91
C LYS A 191 -10.40 10.99 20.82
N LYS A 192 -9.38 11.31 20.01
CA LYS A 192 -8.87 12.67 19.75
C LYS A 192 -9.24 13.20 18.36
N LEU A 193 -9.79 12.36 17.48
CA LEU A 193 -10.22 12.75 16.13
C LEU A 193 -11.31 13.83 16.22
N ARG A 194 -11.11 14.93 15.49
CA ARG A 194 -12.07 16.04 15.39
C ARG A 194 -13.27 15.61 14.57
N ALA A 195 -14.45 16.14 14.91
CA ALA A 195 -15.70 15.78 14.25
C ALA A 195 -15.67 16.01 12.72
N GLU A 196 -14.97 17.06 12.28
CA GLU A 196 -14.79 17.40 10.85
C GLU A 196 -13.90 16.41 10.07
N ASP A 197 -13.07 15.62 10.76
CA ASP A 197 -12.14 14.67 10.15
C ASP A 197 -12.66 13.23 10.18
N VAL A 198 -13.84 12.98 10.76
CA VAL A 198 -14.47 11.66 10.82
C VAL A 198 -14.73 11.12 9.41
N GLY A 199 -14.28 9.89 9.15
CA GLY A 199 -14.46 9.22 7.86
C GLY A 199 -13.43 9.59 6.78
N VAL A 200 -12.63 10.64 6.97
CA VAL A 200 -11.62 11.06 5.97
C VAL A 200 -10.64 9.95 5.64
N ALA A 201 -10.07 9.30 6.66
CA ALA A 201 -9.14 8.18 6.46
C ALA A 201 -9.83 6.99 5.78
N ARG A 202 -11.05 6.63 6.20
CA ARG A 202 -11.86 5.57 5.58
C ARG A 202 -12.07 5.84 4.09
N ASP A 203 -12.49 7.05 3.73
CA ASP A 203 -12.83 7.38 2.35
C ASP A 203 -11.59 7.32 1.44
N LEU A 204 -10.43 7.75 1.94
CA LEU A 204 -9.14 7.61 1.24
C LEU A 204 -8.71 6.15 1.10
N MET A 205 -8.86 5.34 2.14
CA MET A 205 -8.56 3.91 2.13
C MET A 205 -9.46 3.12 1.18
N CYS A 206 -10.70 3.56 0.97
CA CYS A 206 -11.63 2.91 0.06
C CYS A 206 -11.43 3.29 -1.42
N ARG A 207 -10.59 4.28 -1.74
CA ARG A 207 -10.33 4.69 -3.14
C ARG A 207 -9.39 3.71 -3.84
N LEU A 208 -9.86 3.03 -4.89
CA LEU A 208 -9.03 2.14 -5.72
C LEU A 208 -7.93 2.89 -6.48
N ASN A 209 -6.74 2.29 -6.56
CA ASN A 209 -5.59 2.80 -7.31
C ASN A 209 -5.69 2.53 -8.84
N ARG A 210 -6.90 2.59 -9.43
CA ARG A 210 -7.16 2.28 -10.85
C ARG A 210 -6.23 3.00 -11.84
N SER A 211 -5.79 4.21 -11.48
CA SER A 211 -4.88 5.01 -12.28
C SER A 211 -3.56 4.30 -12.59
N GLY A 212 -3.12 3.33 -11.77
CA GLY A 212 -1.91 2.55 -12.01
C GLY A 212 -1.92 1.82 -13.35
N GLN A 213 -3.03 1.15 -13.69
CA GLN A 213 -3.21 0.51 -15.00
C GLN A 213 -3.06 1.49 -16.15
N ARG A 214 -3.49 2.74 -15.96
CA ARG A 214 -3.45 3.80 -16.98
C ARG A 214 -2.03 4.35 -17.11
N PHE A 215 -1.39 4.65 -15.99
CA PHE A 215 0.02 5.11 -15.94
C PHE A 215 0.96 4.09 -16.57
N ALA A 216 0.68 2.80 -16.42
CA ALA A 216 1.45 1.72 -17.01
C ALA A 216 1.54 1.78 -18.55
N THR A 217 0.58 2.43 -19.22
CA THR A 217 0.59 2.62 -20.67
C THR A 217 1.62 3.63 -21.17
N LEU A 218 2.16 4.46 -20.28
CA LEU A 218 3.21 5.42 -20.60
C LEU A 218 4.59 4.79 -20.44
N GLU A 219 5.38 4.77 -21.51
CA GLU A 219 6.74 4.22 -21.48
C GLU A 219 7.64 4.99 -20.49
N GLY A 220 7.46 6.30 -20.37
CA GLY A 220 8.22 7.14 -19.45
C GLY A 220 7.82 7.03 -17.98
N VAL A 221 6.80 6.24 -17.62
CA VAL A 221 6.63 5.80 -16.22
C VAL A 221 7.61 4.66 -15.98
N GLN A 222 8.68 4.96 -15.25
CA GLN A 222 9.85 4.08 -15.14
C GLN A 222 9.65 3.04 -14.02
N ALA A 223 9.19 3.49 -12.86
CA ALA A 223 8.87 2.62 -11.73
C ALA A 223 7.58 3.04 -11.06
N MET A 224 6.90 2.07 -10.45
CA MET A 224 5.66 2.28 -9.73
C MET A 224 5.55 1.26 -8.61
N THR A 225 5.03 1.71 -7.47
CA THR A 225 4.69 0.87 -6.31
C THR A 225 3.54 1.55 -5.56
N ASP A 226 2.99 0.92 -4.53
CA ASP A 226 2.01 1.54 -3.66
C ASP A 226 2.54 1.77 -2.23
N VAL A 227 2.20 2.93 -1.67
CA VAL A 227 2.64 3.30 -0.32
C VAL A 227 1.70 2.67 0.69
N THR A 228 2.17 1.60 1.33
CA THR A 228 1.40 0.83 2.32
C THR A 228 1.99 0.85 3.74
N GLY A 229 2.15 -0.33 4.37
CA GLY A 229 2.47 -0.49 5.78
C GLY A 229 3.85 0.04 6.19
N PHE A 230 4.80 0.12 5.27
CA PHE A 230 6.15 0.65 5.53
C PHE A 230 6.25 2.18 5.49
N GLY A 231 5.14 2.86 5.19
CA GLY A 231 5.13 4.31 5.00
C GLY A 231 5.86 4.74 3.73
N LEU A 232 5.78 6.03 3.41
CA LEU A 232 6.40 6.56 2.19
C LEU A 232 7.92 6.35 2.21
N LEU A 233 8.55 6.51 3.38
CA LEU A 233 10.00 6.41 3.49
C LEU A 233 10.53 5.00 3.21
N GLY A 234 9.84 3.97 3.71
CA GLY A 234 10.23 2.58 3.44
C GLY A 234 10.13 2.23 1.97
N HIS A 235 9.00 2.60 1.34
CA HIS A 235 8.75 2.36 -0.09
C HIS A 235 9.70 3.14 -1.01
N LEU A 236 10.09 4.36 -0.61
CA LEU A 236 11.14 5.12 -1.30
C LEU A 236 12.52 4.44 -1.17
N VAL A 237 12.86 3.90 0.00
CA VAL A 237 14.11 3.16 0.19
C VAL A 237 14.15 1.93 -0.72
N GLU A 238 13.06 1.15 -0.79
CA GLU A 238 12.98 -0.02 -1.66
C GLU A 238 13.14 0.34 -3.14
N MET A 239 12.44 1.38 -3.61
CA MET A 239 12.56 1.88 -4.97
C MET A 239 13.97 2.39 -5.27
N ALA A 240 14.54 3.20 -4.39
CA ALA A 240 15.86 3.81 -4.55
C ALA A 240 16.98 2.76 -4.58
N GLU A 241 16.95 1.83 -3.62
CA GLU A 241 17.92 0.74 -3.50
C GLU A 241 17.81 -0.23 -4.69
N GLY A 242 16.59 -0.66 -5.06
CA GLY A 242 16.38 -1.55 -6.20
C GLY A 242 16.83 -0.92 -7.52
N SER A 243 16.59 0.38 -7.67
CA SER A 243 16.92 1.14 -8.90
C SER A 243 18.35 1.70 -8.92
N GLN A 244 19.12 1.57 -7.83
CA GLN A 244 20.45 2.16 -7.67
C GLN A 244 20.48 3.70 -7.87
N VAL A 245 19.48 4.40 -7.35
CA VAL A 245 19.34 5.87 -7.36
C VAL A 245 19.19 6.39 -5.93
N LYS A 246 19.41 7.69 -5.73
CA LYS A 246 19.02 8.37 -4.48
C LYS A 246 17.68 9.09 -4.68
N ALA A 247 16.73 8.96 -3.77
CA ALA A 247 15.49 9.76 -3.79
C ALA A 247 15.65 11.02 -2.94
N ARG A 248 15.52 12.21 -3.55
CA ARG A 248 15.42 13.50 -2.85
C ARG A 248 13.96 13.91 -2.76
N ILE A 249 13.45 14.09 -1.55
CA ILE A 249 12.06 14.49 -1.29
C ILE A 249 12.00 15.92 -0.78
N GLU A 250 11.20 16.75 -1.43
CA GLU A 250 10.88 18.10 -0.98
C GLU A 250 9.74 18.01 0.04
N GLN A 251 10.05 18.08 1.33
CA GLN A 251 9.11 17.81 2.42
C GLN A 251 7.83 18.66 2.32
N ALA A 252 7.97 19.94 1.95
CA ALA A 252 6.87 20.88 1.81
C ALA A 252 5.88 20.51 0.69
N ARG A 253 6.27 19.65 -0.27
CA ARG A 253 5.43 19.20 -1.38
C ARG A 253 4.75 17.85 -1.14
N VAL A 254 5.13 17.14 -0.07
CA VAL A 254 4.52 15.84 0.25
C VAL A 254 3.05 16.07 0.64
N PRO A 255 2.09 15.50 -0.11
CA PRO A 255 0.68 15.66 0.21
C PRO A 255 0.35 14.93 1.51
N ARG A 256 -0.38 15.58 2.39
CA ARG A 256 -0.81 15.04 3.69
C ARG A 256 -2.26 15.42 3.96
N ILE A 257 -2.93 14.59 4.74
CA ILE A 257 -4.33 14.82 5.11
C ILE A 257 -4.42 16.12 5.93
N ASN A 258 -5.44 16.92 5.66
CA ASN A 258 -5.67 18.16 6.40
C ASN A 258 -5.78 17.86 7.90
N GLY A 259 -5.11 18.67 8.73
CA GLY A 259 -5.12 18.49 10.18
C GLY A 259 -4.16 17.43 10.72
N VAL A 260 -3.37 16.74 9.89
CA VAL A 260 -2.35 15.76 10.36
C VAL A 260 -1.39 16.37 11.38
N ASP A 261 -0.93 17.61 11.17
CA ASP A 261 0.00 18.27 12.08
C ASP A 261 -0.60 18.45 13.49
N TYR A 262 -1.90 18.76 13.59
CA TYR A 262 -2.62 18.83 14.87
C TYR A 262 -2.57 17.48 15.62
N TYR A 263 -2.74 16.36 14.92
CA TYR A 263 -2.71 15.04 15.53
C TYR A 263 -1.30 14.60 15.94
N LEU A 264 -0.28 14.98 15.17
CA LEU A 264 1.11 14.77 15.53
C LEU A 264 1.47 15.52 16.82
N GLU A 265 1.06 16.79 16.96
CA GLU A 265 1.24 17.58 18.17
C GLU A 265 0.54 16.96 19.40
N GLN A 266 -0.59 16.28 19.19
CA GLN A 266 -1.32 15.54 20.23
C GLN A 266 -0.73 14.16 20.54
N GLY A 267 0.39 13.78 19.90
CA GLY A 267 1.07 12.50 20.10
C GLY A 267 0.34 11.29 19.49
N CYS A 268 -0.50 11.51 18.47
CA CYS A 268 -1.21 10.43 17.77
C CYS A 268 -0.30 9.74 16.75
N ILE A 269 0.77 9.11 17.21
CA ILE A 269 1.73 8.38 16.38
C ILE A 269 1.47 6.87 16.52
N PRO A 270 1.19 6.14 15.42
CA PRO A 270 1.01 4.70 15.51
C PRO A 270 2.31 3.99 15.87
N GLY A 271 2.22 2.90 16.65
CA GLY A 271 3.39 2.10 17.02
C GLY A 271 4.12 1.44 15.83
N GLY A 272 3.52 1.41 14.63
CA GLY A 272 4.16 0.99 13.39
C GLY A 272 5.26 1.96 12.94
N THR A 273 5.10 3.26 13.17
CA THR A 273 6.05 4.31 12.73
C THR A 273 7.46 4.08 13.26
N GLY A 274 7.60 3.79 14.56
CA GLY A 274 8.90 3.51 15.16
C GLY A 274 9.54 2.21 14.65
N ARG A 275 8.73 1.16 14.42
CA ARG A 275 9.21 -0.12 13.84
C ARG A 275 9.68 0.04 12.40
N ASN A 276 8.97 0.85 11.63
CA ASN A 276 9.34 1.21 10.27
C ASN A 276 10.70 1.94 10.27
N PHE A 277 10.84 3.02 11.04
CA PHE A 277 12.11 3.75 11.12
C PHE A 277 13.27 2.88 11.65
N ALA A 278 13.02 1.99 12.62
CA ALA A 278 14.06 1.06 13.10
C ALA A 278 14.54 0.09 12.01
N SER A 279 13.70 -0.21 11.01
CA SER A 279 14.00 -1.17 9.95
C SER A 279 14.87 -0.57 8.84
N TYR A 280 14.60 0.67 8.43
CA TYR A 280 15.27 1.30 7.28
C TYR A 280 15.88 2.68 7.58
N GLY A 281 15.79 3.21 8.80
CA GLY A 281 16.26 4.56 9.13
C GLY A 281 17.77 4.76 8.93
N HIS A 282 18.56 3.69 9.01
CA HIS A 282 20.00 3.70 8.72
C HIS A 282 20.33 3.91 7.23
N LYS A 283 19.33 3.82 6.34
CA LYS A 283 19.44 4.02 4.89
C LYS A 283 19.05 5.43 4.45
N VAL A 284 18.73 6.31 5.39
CA VAL A 284 18.10 7.62 5.15
C VAL A 284 18.91 8.70 5.83
N ALA A 285 19.04 9.86 5.17
CA ALA A 285 19.67 11.04 5.78
C ALA A 285 18.89 11.53 7.01
N ASP A 286 19.59 12.25 7.90
CA ASP A 286 18.94 12.85 9.08
C ASP A 286 17.85 13.86 8.67
N MET A 287 16.76 13.87 9.45
CA MET A 287 15.61 14.74 9.22
C MET A 287 14.91 15.10 10.54
N PRO A 288 14.12 16.18 10.58
CA PRO A 288 13.34 16.54 11.76
C PRO A 288 12.34 15.44 12.16
N GLN A 289 12.13 15.29 13.47
CA GLN A 289 11.27 14.23 14.04
C GLN A 289 9.84 14.24 13.46
N ALA A 290 9.22 15.41 13.28
CA ALA A 290 7.87 15.51 12.73
C ALA A 290 7.75 14.89 11.32
N TRP A 291 8.77 15.08 10.48
CA TRP A 291 8.81 14.48 9.15
C TRP A 291 9.14 13.00 9.19
N ARG A 292 10.01 12.57 10.11
CA ARG A 292 10.24 11.16 10.37
C ARG A 292 8.94 10.44 10.75
N ASP A 293 8.14 11.04 11.63
CA ASP A 293 6.89 10.44 12.10
C ASP A 293 5.83 10.37 10.99
N LEU A 294 5.72 11.40 10.15
CA LEU A 294 4.81 11.42 9.00
C LEU A 294 5.24 10.46 7.88
N LEU A 295 6.51 10.46 7.49
CA LEU A 295 7.01 9.67 6.36
C LEU A 295 7.13 8.18 6.70
N CYS A 296 7.29 7.84 7.98
CA CYS A 296 7.24 6.45 8.47
C CYS A 296 5.82 5.99 8.87
N ASP A 297 4.81 6.86 8.82
CA ASP A 297 3.43 6.52 9.15
C ASP A 297 2.92 5.40 8.23
N PRO A 298 2.44 4.26 8.76
CA PRO A 298 1.83 3.20 7.96
C PRO A 298 0.57 3.69 7.23
N GLN A 299 0.53 3.55 5.91
CA GLN A 299 -0.60 3.94 5.08
C GLN A 299 -1.42 2.69 4.69
N THR A 300 -2.40 2.27 5.49
CA THR A 300 -3.27 1.16 5.04
C THR A 300 -4.01 1.60 3.77
N SER A 301 -3.95 0.82 2.68
CA SER A 301 -4.48 1.19 1.36
C SER A 301 -4.11 2.61 0.90
N GLY A 302 -2.82 2.95 0.94
CA GLY A 302 -2.33 4.24 0.47
C GLY A 302 -2.37 4.40 -1.06
N GLY A 303 -1.66 5.42 -1.54
CA GLY A 303 -1.61 5.78 -2.96
C GLY A 303 -0.43 5.16 -3.69
N LEU A 304 -0.39 5.31 -5.00
CA LEU A 304 0.75 4.93 -5.83
C LEU A 304 1.89 5.94 -5.68
N LEU A 305 3.10 5.44 -5.52
CA LEU A 305 4.36 6.16 -5.69
C LEU A 305 4.87 5.89 -7.11
N VAL A 306 5.08 6.95 -7.90
CA VAL A 306 5.41 6.83 -9.32
C VAL A 306 6.68 7.63 -9.64
N ALA A 307 7.64 6.98 -10.30
CA ALA A 307 8.83 7.62 -10.87
C ALA A 307 8.64 7.85 -12.37
N VAL A 308 8.67 9.12 -12.78
CA VAL A 308 8.34 9.54 -14.15
C VAL A 308 9.54 10.23 -14.79
N ALA A 309 9.92 9.80 -15.99
CA ALA A 309 10.98 10.44 -16.77
C ALA A 309 10.63 11.90 -17.11
N PRO A 310 11.59 12.84 -17.11
CA PRO A 310 11.33 14.26 -17.44
C PRO A 310 10.57 14.45 -18.75
N GLU A 311 10.93 13.70 -19.79
CA GLU A 311 10.33 13.77 -21.12
C GLU A 311 8.86 13.32 -21.16
N ALA A 312 8.40 12.54 -20.17
CA ALA A 312 7.03 12.05 -20.08
C ALA A 312 6.17 12.81 -19.06
N GLU A 313 6.75 13.76 -18.33
CA GLU A 313 6.08 14.46 -17.22
C GLU A 313 4.78 15.15 -17.67
N GLN A 314 4.79 15.85 -18.82
CA GLN A 314 3.60 16.51 -19.34
C GLN A 314 2.47 15.52 -19.68
N ALA A 315 2.81 14.39 -20.32
CA ALA A 315 1.85 13.36 -20.68
C ALA A 315 1.28 12.66 -19.43
N PHE A 316 2.14 12.38 -18.45
CA PHE A 316 1.74 11.82 -17.17
C PHE A 316 0.79 12.75 -16.42
N MET A 317 1.11 14.05 -16.33
CA MET A 317 0.26 15.03 -15.64
C MET A 317 -1.10 15.20 -16.33
N ALA A 318 -1.13 15.20 -17.67
CA ALA A 318 -2.38 15.21 -18.43
C ALA A 318 -3.23 13.95 -18.16
N LEU A 319 -2.60 12.77 -18.11
CA LEU A 319 -3.30 11.53 -17.80
C LEU A 319 -3.79 11.51 -16.35
N ALA A 320 -2.99 11.94 -15.38
CA ALA A 320 -3.39 12.07 -13.98
C ALA A 320 -4.62 12.97 -13.82
N ALA A 321 -4.66 14.10 -14.53
CA ALA A 321 -5.83 14.99 -14.54
C ALA A 321 -7.10 14.32 -15.11
N GLN A 322 -6.96 13.48 -16.16
CA GLN A 322 -8.09 12.70 -16.70
C GLN A 322 -8.61 11.65 -15.70
N GLU A 323 -7.72 11.09 -14.88
CA GLU A 323 -8.07 10.18 -13.77
C GLU A 323 -8.57 10.93 -12.52
N GLY A 324 -8.77 12.26 -12.60
CA GLY A 324 -9.25 13.10 -11.50
C GLY A 324 -8.23 13.27 -10.38
N LEU A 325 -6.94 13.24 -10.71
CA LEU A 325 -5.83 13.45 -9.78
C LEU A 325 -5.15 14.79 -10.04
N GLN A 326 -5.02 15.60 -9.00
CA GLN A 326 -4.20 16.81 -9.02
C GLN A 326 -2.89 16.49 -8.31
N LEU A 327 -1.86 16.21 -9.11
CA LEU A 327 -0.57 15.80 -8.59
C LEU A 327 0.43 16.95 -8.61
N THR A 328 1.44 16.85 -7.76
CA THR A 328 2.63 17.69 -7.81
C THR A 328 3.80 16.79 -7.49
N ALA A 329 4.93 17.00 -8.18
CA ALA A 329 6.13 16.24 -7.89
C ALA A 329 6.56 16.48 -6.43
N ILE A 330 6.72 15.41 -5.68
CA ILE A 330 7.15 15.42 -4.28
C ILE A 330 8.68 15.42 -4.16
N GLY A 331 9.39 15.20 -5.27
CA GLY A 331 10.83 15.04 -5.28
C GLY A 331 11.35 14.52 -6.61
N GLU A 332 12.57 14.01 -6.59
CA GLU A 332 13.26 13.47 -7.76
C GLU A 332 14.26 12.36 -7.40
N CYS A 333 14.61 11.55 -8.40
CA CYS A 333 15.69 10.59 -8.34
C CYS A 333 17.00 11.24 -8.80
N LEU A 334 18.07 11.02 -8.04
CA LEU A 334 19.43 11.50 -8.29
C LEU A 334 20.36 10.31 -8.50
N PRO A 335 21.56 10.52 -9.07
CA PRO A 335 22.61 9.51 -9.02
C PRO A 335 22.87 9.08 -7.57
N SER A 336 22.97 7.77 -7.32
CA SER A 336 23.32 7.25 -6.00
C SER A 336 24.78 7.55 -5.66
N ASP A 337 25.05 7.88 -4.40
CA ASP A 337 26.40 7.94 -3.82
C ASP A 337 26.75 6.68 -3.02
N GLY A 338 25.81 5.73 -2.89
CA GLY A 338 25.98 4.46 -2.19
C GLY A 338 25.94 4.54 -0.66
N GLU A 339 25.70 5.72 -0.08
CA GLU A 339 25.69 5.91 1.38
C GLU A 339 24.27 6.02 1.94
N VAL A 340 23.44 6.90 1.35
CA VAL A 340 22.04 7.10 1.75
C VAL A 340 21.13 7.01 0.53
N TRP A 341 20.03 6.26 0.67
CA TRP A 341 19.09 6.00 -0.41
C TRP A 341 18.01 7.08 -0.51
N VAL A 342 17.66 7.71 0.61
CA VAL A 342 16.65 8.78 0.66
C VAL A 342 17.16 9.98 1.45
N GLU A 343 16.96 11.17 0.90
CA GLU A 343 17.18 12.45 1.58
C GLU A 343 15.92 13.30 1.54
N VAL A 344 15.65 14.02 2.63
CA VAL A 344 14.48 14.89 2.78
C VAL A 344 14.94 16.32 2.99
N VAL A 345 14.50 17.23 2.13
CA VAL A 345 14.86 18.66 2.10
C VAL A 345 13.65 19.56 2.31
#